data_AF-A0A2E8CVD7-F1
#
_entry.id   AF-A0A2E8CVD7-F1
#
_cell.length_a   1.000
_cell.length_b   1.000
_cell.length_c   1.000
_cell.angle_alpha   90.00
_cell.angle_beta   90.00
_cell.angle_gamma   90.00
#
_symmetry.space_group_name_H-M   'P 1'
#
loop_
_entity.id
_entity.type
_entity.pdbx_description
1 polymer ?
#
loop_
_entity_poly.entity_id
_entity_poly.type
_entity_poly.pdbx_seq_one_letter_code
_entity_poly.pdbx_strand_id
1 'polypeptide(L)' 'MERLGALVRYDTLEHRNDPFGDQSLYRFTYGLNVGIPGGSRVAINHERWVFDNGTDADVLGLRWTATF' A
#
# COMPACT_ATOMS: atom_id res chain seq x y z
N MET A 1 -22.59 7.44 -1.81
CA MET A 1 -21.33 7.06 -1.15
C MET A 1 -21.20 5.56 -1.19
N GLU A 2 -20.14 5.03 -1.81
CA GLU A 2 -19.79 3.62 -1.67
C GLU A 2 -19.48 3.34 -0.20
N ARG A 3 -20.14 2.32 0.37
CA ARG A 3 -19.93 1.90 1.76
C ARG A 3 -18.70 0.99 1.90
N LEU A 4 -18.32 0.30 0.83
CA LEU A 4 -17.19 -0.61 0.78
C LEU A 4 -16.54 -0.50 -0.60
N GLY A 5 -15.21 -0.36 -0.62
CA GLY A 5 -14.39 -0.39 -1.83
C GLY A 5 -13.17 -1.27 -1.63
N ALA A 6 -12.79 -2.00 -2.67
CA ALA A 6 -11.56 -2.78 -2.69
C ALA A 6 -10.49 -2.06 -3.52
N LEU A 7 -9.24 -2.20 -3.12
CA LEU A 7 -8.07 -1.69 -3.82
C LEU A 7 -7.11 -2.86 -4.08
N VAL A 8 -6.65 -2.96 -5.33
CA VAL A 8 -5.47 -3.74 -5.68
C VAL A 8 -4.56 -2.80 -6.46
N ARG A 9 -3.29 -2.73 -6.07
CA ARG A 9 -2.28 -1.91 -6.75
C ARG A 9 -0.98 -2.68 -6.85
N TYR A 10 -0.31 -2.50 -7.98
CA TYR A 10 1.07 -2.91 -8.19
C TYR A 10 1.91 -1.67 -8.47
N ASP A 11 3.00 -1.50 -7.74
CA ASP A 11 3.97 -0.43 -7.96
C ASP A 11 5.37 -1.02 -8.14
N THR A 12 6.19 -0.32 -8.90
CA THR A 12 7.62 -0.58 -9.04
C THR A 12 8.38 0.69 -8.70
N LEU A 13 9.45 0.57 -7.90
CA LEU A 13 10.36 1.64 -7.59
C LEU A 13 11.78 1.18 -7.93
N GLU A 14 12.52 2.02 -8.65
CA GLU A 14 13.91 1.76 -9.02
C GLU A 14 14.79 2.90 -8.52
N HIS A 15 15.91 2.56 -7.91
CA HIS A 15 17.00 3.46 -7.56
C HIS A 15 18.21 3.09 -8.42
N ARG A 16 18.56 3.98 -9.35
CA ARG A 16 19.63 3.78 -10.32
C ARG A 16 20.84 4.65 -10.00
N ASN A 17 22.02 4.20 -10.43
CA ASN A 17 23.32 4.86 -10.21
C ASN A 17 23.72 4.96 -8.73
N ASP A 18 23.29 4.01 -7.91
CA ASP A 18 23.72 3.92 -6.53
C ASP A 18 25.15 3.35 -6.45
N PRO A 19 26.06 3.88 -5.59
CA PRO A 19 27.42 3.38 -5.44
C PRO A 19 27.52 1.90 -5.07
N PHE A 20 26.45 1.30 -4.56
CA PHE A 20 26.37 -0.11 -4.15
C PHE A 20 25.61 -0.99 -5.16
N GLY A 21 25.27 -0.44 -6.33
CA GLY A 21 24.54 -1.11 -7.40
C GLY A 21 23.07 -0.70 -7.43
N ASP A 22 22.46 -0.81 -8.62
CA ASP A 22 21.05 -0.50 -8.82
C ASP A 22 20.16 -1.36 -7.93
N GLN A 23 19.08 -0.77 -7.42
CA GLN A 23 18.14 -1.43 -6.52
C GLN A 23 16.71 -1.20 -6.98
N SER A 24 15.89 -2.24 -6.91
CA SER A 24 14.46 -2.18 -7.22
C SER A 24 13.63 -2.77 -6.09
N LEU A 25 12.41 -2.27 -6.00
CA LEU A 25 11.37 -2.68 -5.07
C LEU A 25 10.07 -2.87 -5.86
N TYR A 26 9.49 -4.06 -5.73
CA TYR A 26 8.17 -4.39 -6.27
C TYR A 26 7.18 -4.44 -5.13
N ARG A 27 6.10 -3.67 -5.23
CA ARG A 27 5.09 -3.58 -4.18
C ARG A 27 3.73 -4.02 -4.68
N PHE A 28 3.12 -4.93 -3.93
CA PHE A 28 1.75 -5.39 -4.13
C PHE A 28 0.90 -4.91 -2.96
N THR A 29 -0.10 -4.09 -3.22
CA THR A 29 -1.03 -3.58 -2.20
C THR A 29 -2.41 -4.19 -2.43
N TYR A 30 -2.99 -4.76 -1.38
CA TYR A 30 -4.38 -5.20 -1.32
C TYR A 30 -5.06 -4.48 -0.17
N GLY A 31 -6.24 -3.92 -0.39
CA GLY A 31 -6.87 -3.12 0.65
C GLY A 31 -8.38 -3.05 0.56
N LEU A 32 -8.98 -2.77 1.71
CA LEU A 32 -10.40 -2.51 1.87
C LEU A 32 -10.61 -1.12 2.44
N ASN A 33 -11.61 -0.44 1.91
CA ASN A 33 -12.00 0.90 2.29
C ASN A 33 -13.47 0.90 2.69
N VAL A 34 -13.76 1.28 3.92
CA VAL A 34 -15.11 1.33 4.46
C VAL A 34 -15.50 2.79 4.69
N GLY A 35 -16.55 3.23 4.00
CA GLY A 35 -17.20 4.50 4.30
C GLY A 35 -18.13 4.32 5.49
N ILE A 36 -17.99 5.16 6.51
CA ILE A 36 -18.87 5.17 7.69
C ILE A 36 -19.83 6.37 7.61
N PRO A 37 -21.01 6.30 8.28
CA PRO A 37 -21.96 7.41 8.31
C PRO A 37 -21.29 8.72 8.73
N GLY A 38 -21.72 9.84 8.15
CA GLY A 38 -21.08 11.15 8.35
C GLY A 38 -19.87 11.43 7.44
N GLY A 39 -19.60 10.57 6.45
CA GLY A 39 -18.57 10.82 5.42
C GLY A 39 -17.15 10.44 5.82
N SER A 40 -16.94 10.04 7.08
CA SER A 40 -15.67 9.49 7.55
C SER A 40 -15.36 8.15 6.86
N ARG A 41 -14.09 7.75 6.85
CA ARG A 41 -13.61 6.54 6.15
C ARG A 41 -12.52 5.81 6.93
N VAL A 42 -12.57 4.49 6.92
CA VAL A 42 -11.52 3.60 7.42
C VAL A 42 -10.93 2.81 6.26
N ALA A 43 -9.61 2.70 6.19
CA ALA A 43 -8.90 1.92 5.18
C ALA A 43 -7.91 0.97 5.86
N ILE A 44 -7.88 -0.28 5.40
CA ILE A 44 -6.92 -1.30 5.83
C ILE A 44 -6.23 -1.81 4.57
N ASN A 45 -4.91 -1.78 4.54
CA ASN A 45 -4.09 -2.25 3.44
C ASN A 45 -3.07 -3.27 3.94
N HIS A 46 -2.92 -4.38 3.22
CA HIS A 46 -1.77 -5.26 3.30
C HIS A 46 -0.86 -5.02 2.10
N GLU A 47 0.42 -4.81 2.35
CA GLU A 47 1.42 -4.56 1.32
C GLU A 47 2.52 -5.61 1.41
N ARG A 48 2.82 -6.29 0.29
CA ARG A 48 4.00 -7.14 0.16
C ARG A 48 5.05 -6.43 -0.68
N TRP A 49 6.24 -6.30 -0.13
CA TRP A 49 7.39 -5.60 -0.70
C TRP A 49 8.43 -6.66 -1.05
N VAL A 50 8.82 -6.75 -2.32
CA VAL A 50 9.83 -7.70 -2.81
C VAL A 50 11.03 -6.91 -3.31
N PHE A 51 12.20 -7.21 -2.77
CA PHE A 51 13.45 -6.54 -3.11
C PHE A 51 14.28 -7.38 -4.08
N ASP A 52 15.14 -6.74 -4.86
CA ASP A 52 15.99 -7.41 -5.85
C ASP A 52 16.95 -8.46 -5.27
N ASN A 53 17.30 -8.35 -3.99
CA ASN A 53 18.12 -9.33 -3.28
C ASN A 53 17.35 -10.61 -2.87
N GLY A 54 16.09 -10.73 -3.28
CA GLY A 54 15.21 -11.86 -2.98
C GLY A 54 14.58 -11.83 -1.58
N THR A 55 14.86 -10.79 -0.77
CA THR A 55 14.16 -10.59 0.50
C THR A 55 12.78 -9.98 0.26
N ASP A 56 11.89 -10.18 1.23
CA ASP A 56 10.57 -9.56 1.24
C ASP A 56 10.19 -9.03 2.62
N ALA A 57 9.21 -8.13 2.62
CA ALA A 57 8.60 -7.58 3.82
C ALA A 57 7.08 -7.44 3.62
N ASP A 58 6.32 -7.72 4.67
CA ASP A 58 4.88 -7.50 4.72
C ASP A 58 4.56 -6.33 5.66
N VAL A 59 3.69 -5.42 5.22
CA VAL A 59 3.28 -4.22 5.95
C VAL A 59 1.76 -4.17 6.04
N LEU A 60 1.24 -3.95 7.25
CA LEU A 60 -0.17 -3.68 7.48
C LEU A 60 -0.37 -2.20 7.77
N GLY A 61 -1.10 -1.51 6.89
CA GLY A 61 -1.46 -0.11 7.03
C GLY A 61 -2.92 0.06 7.46
N LEU A 62 -3.15 0.87 8.50
CA LEU A 62 -4.47 1.33 8.90
C LEU A 62 -4.55 2.85 8.76
N ARG A 63 -5.60 3.35 8.12
CA ARG A 63 -5.89 4.78 8.03
C ARG A 63 -7.33 5.06 8.41
N TRP A 64 -7.54 6.02 9.29
CA TRP A 64 -8.84 6.61 9.56
C TRP A 64 -8.82 8.07 9.12
N THR A 65 -9.79 8.45 8.28
CA THR A 65 -10.08 9.83 7.93
C THR A 65 -11.40 10.21 8.56
N ALA A 66 -11.34 11.15 9.52
CA ALA A 66 -12.52 11.68 10.20
C ALA A 66 -13.04 12.94 9.49
N THR A 67 -14.36 13.07 9.42
CA THR A 67 -15.07 14.21 8.85
C THR A 67 -16.23 14.54 9.79
N PHE A 68 -16.44 15.83 10.06
CA PHE A 68 -17.41 16.35 11.02
C PHE A 68 -18.21 17.50 10.42
#